data_AF-A0A354YYH0-F1
#
_entry.id   AF-A0A354YYH0-F1
#
_cell.length_a   1.000
_cell.length_b   1.000
_cell.length_c   1.000
_cell.angle_alpha   90.00
_cell.angle_beta   90.00
_cell.angle_gamma   90.00
#
_symmetry.space_group_name_H-M   'P 1'
#
loop_
_entity.id
_entity.type
_entity.pdbx_description
1 polymer ?
#
loop_
_entity_poly.entity_id
_entity_poly.type
_entity_poly.pdbx_seq_one_letter_code
_entity_poly.pdbx_strand_id
1 'polypeptide(L)'
;DIQEFMIVPSGAPNFAEGLRMGVEVYHSLKKVLNNKGLGSGVGDEGGFAPNLPSNEAALDLILEAIAAAGYQAGSDINLALDVAATELFQDGKYHLASSGQVLSSSEMVDFYAQMMEKYPVISLEDGLAEDDWAGWKQLTERLGSKIQLVGDDLFVTNCQRLARGIEEGVCNSILIKVNQ
;
A
#
# COMPACT_ATOMS: atom_id res chain seq x y z
N ASP A 1 10.40 3.82 1.86
CA ASP A 1 9.45 4.71 2.56
C ASP A 1 8.19 3.93 2.88
N ILE A 2 7.41 3.55 1.86
CA ILE A 2 6.25 2.66 2.03
C ILE A 2 6.72 1.33 2.62
N GLN A 3 5.99 0.86 3.64
CA GLN A 3 6.32 -0.35 4.41
C GLN A 3 6.03 -1.62 3.60
N GLU A 4 4.81 -1.74 3.07
CA GLU A 4 4.35 -2.96 2.40
C GLU A 4 3.81 -2.69 1.00
N PHE A 5 4.23 -3.55 0.07
CA PHE A 5 3.70 -3.60 -1.30
C PHE A 5 3.09 -4.98 -1.52
N MET A 6 1.76 -5.02 -1.62
CA MET A 6 0.99 -6.25 -1.67
C MET A 6 0.37 -6.49 -3.03
N ILE A 7 0.19 -7.76 -3.37
CA ILE A 7 -0.64 -8.21 -4.49
C ILE A 7 -1.97 -8.75 -3.98
N VAL A 8 -3.05 -8.45 -4.70
CA VAL A 8 -4.40 -8.90 -4.39
C VAL A 8 -4.94 -9.69 -5.59
N PRO A 9 -5.02 -11.03 -5.53
CA PRO A 9 -5.49 -11.88 -6.64
C PRO A 9 -7.02 -11.83 -6.76
N SER A 10 -7.58 -10.63 -6.95
CA SER A 10 -9.02 -10.34 -6.96
C SER A 10 -9.78 -10.94 -8.15
N GLY A 11 -9.09 -11.30 -9.23
CA GLY A 11 -9.69 -11.97 -10.38
C GLY A 11 -9.83 -13.49 -10.22
N ALA A 12 -9.34 -14.06 -9.11
CA ALA A 12 -9.41 -15.49 -8.87
C ALA A 12 -10.84 -15.98 -8.67
N PRO A 13 -11.24 -17.13 -9.23
CA PRO A 13 -12.60 -17.66 -9.09
C PRO A 13 -12.89 -18.22 -7.68
N ASN A 14 -11.86 -18.45 -6.88
CA ASN A 14 -11.96 -18.93 -5.50
C ASN A 14 -10.62 -18.72 -4.76
N PHE A 15 -10.63 -18.96 -3.45
CA PHE A 15 -9.45 -18.78 -2.60
C PHE A 15 -8.25 -19.64 -2.99
N ALA A 16 -8.46 -20.91 -3.36
CA ALA A 16 -7.36 -21.81 -3.71
C ALA A 16 -6.62 -21.33 -4.97
N GLU A 17 -7.35 -20.85 -5.97
CA GLU A 17 -6.78 -20.23 -7.16
C GLU A 17 -6.08 -18.92 -6.82
N GLY A 18 -6.67 -18.07 -5.97
CA GLY A 18 -6.03 -16.82 -5.55
C GLY A 18 -4.71 -17.04 -4.83
N LEU A 19 -4.66 -18.01 -3.93
CA LEU A 19 -3.42 -18.41 -3.26
C LEU A 19 -2.37 -18.90 -4.26
N ARG A 20 -2.77 -19.76 -5.21
CA ARG A 20 -1.86 -20.25 -6.26
C ARG A 20 -1.31 -19.10 -7.10
N MET A 21 -2.15 -18.17 -7.55
CA MET A 21 -1.74 -16.96 -8.29
C MET A 21 -0.71 -16.16 -7.50
N GLY A 22 -0.96 -15.92 -6.21
CA GLY A 22 -0.03 -15.20 -5.34
C GLY A 22 1.34 -15.89 -5.22
N VAL A 23 1.34 -17.21 -5.02
CA VAL A 23 2.58 -18.02 -4.95
C VAL A 23 3.37 -17.98 -6.24
N GLU A 24 2.70 -18.06 -7.40
CA GLU A 24 3.35 -17.99 -8.70
C GLU A 24 3.98 -16.63 -8.96
N VAL A 25 3.28 -15.53 -8.63
CA VAL A 25 3.84 -14.17 -8.72
C VAL A 25 5.01 -14.00 -7.76
N TYR A 26 4.93 -14.49 -6.53
CA TYR A 26 6.04 -14.42 -5.57
C TYR A 26 7.30 -15.12 -6.09
N HIS A 27 7.18 -16.33 -6.65
CA HIS A 27 8.32 -17.03 -7.25
C HIS A 27 8.80 -16.41 -8.55
N SER A 28 7.91 -15.79 -9.32
CA SER A 28 8.25 -14.99 -10.50
C SER A 28 9.09 -13.76 -10.10
N LEU A 29 8.65 -13.01 -9.09
CA LEU A 29 9.34 -11.84 -8.55
C LEU A 29 10.76 -12.18 -8.09
N LYS A 30 10.94 -13.32 -7.42
CA LYS A 30 12.29 -13.80 -7.05
C LYS A 30 13.23 -13.93 -8.25
N LYS A 31 12.72 -14.44 -9.38
CA LYS A 31 13.50 -14.57 -10.63
C LYS A 31 13.79 -13.21 -11.24
N VAL A 32 12.81 -12.31 -11.29
CA VAL A 32 12.97 -10.93 -11.78
C VAL A 32 14.06 -10.20 -11.00
N LEU A 33 14.01 -10.25 -9.66
CA LEU A 33 15.02 -9.64 -8.79
C LEU A 33 16.42 -10.19 -9.08
N ASN A 34 16.57 -11.52 -9.11
CA ASN A 34 17.86 -12.16 -9.39
C ASN A 34 18.41 -11.80 -10.78
N ASN A 35 17.55 -11.75 -11.79
CA ASN A 35 17.95 -11.38 -13.16
C ASN A 35 18.44 -9.92 -13.25
N LYS A 36 17.93 -9.03 -12.40
CA LYS A 36 18.36 -7.63 -12.29
C LYS A 36 19.53 -7.44 -11.32
N GLY A 37 20.06 -8.52 -10.72
CA GLY A 37 21.13 -8.45 -9.73
C GLY A 37 20.71 -7.82 -8.40
N LEU A 38 19.40 -7.76 -8.11
CA LEU A 38 18.86 -7.27 -6.85
C LEU A 38 18.83 -8.38 -5.80
N GLY A 39 18.96 -8.00 -4.53
CA GLY A 39 18.88 -8.93 -3.42
C GLY A 39 17.50 -9.59 -3.31
N SER A 40 17.48 -10.90 -3.04
CA SER A 40 16.26 -11.68 -2.79
C SER A 40 16.19 -12.22 -1.35
N GLY A 41 16.79 -11.49 -0.41
CA GLY A 41 16.60 -11.70 1.03
C GLY A 41 15.16 -11.36 1.44
N VAL A 42 14.67 -12.04 2.46
CA VAL A 42 13.31 -11.86 2.98
C VAL A 42 13.32 -11.03 4.26
N GLY A 43 12.35 -10.13 4.39
CA GLY A 43 12.07 -9.40 5.62
C GLY A 43 11.22 -10.21 6.61
N ASP A 44 10.76 -9.55 7.66
CA ASP A 44 10.02 -10.19 8.77
C ASP A 44 8.71 -10.85 8.31
N GLU A 45 8.06 -10.29 7.29
CA GLU A 45 6.81 -10.80 6.73
C GLU A 45 6.98 -11.76 5.55
N GLY A 46 8.22 -12.16 5.24
CA GLY A 46 8.52 -13.06 4.13
C GLY A 46 8.50 -12.40 2.74
N GLY A 47 8.16 -11.11 2.64
CA GLY A 47 8.37 -10.29 1.43
C GLY A 47 9.86 -10.07 1.14
N PHE A 48 10.21 -9.79 -0.12
CA PHE A 48 11.60 -9.47 -0.49
C PHE A 48 11.96 -8.04 -0.09
N ALA A 49 13.20 -7.83 0.37
CA ALA A 49 13.71 -6.52 0.76
C ALA A 49 14.90 -6.05 -0.12
N PRO A 50 14.72 -5.85 -1.44
CA PRO A 50 15.76 -5.28 -2.29
C PRO A 50 15.95 -3.77 -2.02
N ASN A 51 17.17 -3.28 -2.24
CA ASN A 51 17.40 -1.83 -2.29
C ASN A 51 16.87 -1.28 -3.62
N LEU A 52 15.92 -0.36 -3.56
CA LEU A 52 15.26 0.23 -4.72
C LEU A 52 15.42 1.76 -4.74
N PRO A 53 15.49 2.39 -5.93
CA PRO A 53 15.70 3.83 -6.04
C PRO A 53 14.45 4.67 -5.73
N SER A 54 13.26 4.09 -5.76
CA SER A 54 12.00 4.79 -5.45
C SER A 54 10.88 3.82 -5.09
N ASN A 55 9.77 4.34 -4.57
CA ASN A 55 8.56 3.56 -4.31
C ASN A 55 7.93 3.03 -5.61
N GLU A 56 7.97 3.80 -6.70
CA GLU A 56 7.50 3.37 -8.02
C GLU A 56 8.30 2.19 -8.58
N ALA A 57 9.61 2.13 -8.31
CA ALA A 57 10.44 1.02 -8.74
C ALA A 57 9.99 -0.31 -8.11
N ALA A 58 9.43 -0.29 -6.90
CA ALA A 58 8.84 -1.48 -6.28
C ALA A 58 7.58 -1.93 -7.02
N LEU A 59 6.68 -0.99 -7.34
CA LEU A 59 5.46 -1.25 -8.11
C LEU A 59 5.78 -1.79 -9.51
N ASP A 60 6.74 -1.18 -10.21
CA ASP A 60 7.17 -1.62 -11.55
C ASP A 60 7.70 -3.06 -11.53
N LEU A 61 8.48 -3.42 -10.51
CA LEU A 61 8.98 -4.80 -10.35
C LEU A 61 7.85 -5.80 -10.09
N ILE A 62 6.85 -5.42 -9.30
CA ILE A 62 5.69 -6.27 -9.03
C ILE A 62 4.87 -6.45 -10.31
N LEU A 63 4.64 -5.39 -11.09
CA LEU A 63 3.96 -5.48 -12.38
C LEU A 63 4.71 -6.38 -13.37
N GLU A 64 6.05 -6.28 -13.43
CA GLU A 64 6.89 -7.17 -14.23
C GLU A 64 6.75 -8.64 -13.78
N ALA A 65 6.72 -8.89 -12.46
CA ALA A 65 6.56 -10.23 -11.91
C ALA A 65 5.16 -10.82 -12.19
N ILE A 66 4.10 -10.02 -12.08
CA ILE A 66 2.72 -10.38 -12.44
C ILE A 66 2.67 -10.80 -13.91
N ALA A 67 3.21 -9.98 -14.81
CA ALA A 67 3.24 -10.28 -16.24
C ALA A 67 4.07 -11.53 -16.55
N ALA A 68 5.24 -11.69 -15.92
CA ALA A 68 6.10 -12.86 -16.09
C ALA A 68 5.48 -14.16 -15.54
N ALA A 69 4.54 -14.07 -14.59
CA ALA A 69 3.74 -15.19 -14.11
C ALA A 69 2.55 -15.53 -15.04
N GLY A 70 2.31 -14.72 -16.09
CA GLY A 70 1.23 -14.93 -17.05
C GLY A 70 -0.11 -14.31 -16.65
N TYR A 71 -0.11 -13.38 -15.67
CA TYR A 71 -1.32 -12.69 -15.19
C TYR A 71 -1.39 -11.25 -15.70
N GLN A 72 -2.60 -10.70 -15.79
CA GLN A 72 -2.85 -9.31 -16.12
C GLN A 72 -3.09 -8.47 -14.87
N ALA A 73 -2.24 -7.46 -14.66
CA ALA A 73 -2.43 -6.48 -13.60
C ALA A 73 -3.71 -5.65 -13.83
N GLY A 74 -4.45 -5.34 -12.76
CA GLY A 74 -5.73 -4.61 -12.82
C GLY A 74 -6.95 -5.46 -13.16
N SER A 75 -6.77 -6.70 -13.63
CA SER A 75 -7.84 -7.66 -13.90
C SER A 75 -7.70 -8.90 -13.02
N ASP A 76 -6.61 -9.63 -13.19
CA ASP A 76 -6.34 -10.86 -12.44
C ASP A 76 -5.80 -10.55 -11.06
N ILE A 77 -4.86 -9.60 -11.00
CA ILE A 77 -4.13 -9.19 -9.80
C ILE A 77 -4.13 -7.66 -9.71
N ASN A 78 -4.66 -7.14 -8.61
CA ASN A 78 -4.55 -5.73 -8.22
C ASN A 78 -3.45 -5.54 -7.16
N LEU A 79 -3.16 -4.30 -6.81
CA LEU A 79 -2.17 -3.95 -5.80
C LEU A 79 -2.83 -3.35 -4.56
N ALA A 80 -2.19 -3.52 -3.41
CA ALA A 80 -2.52 -2.85 -2.17
C ALA A 80 -1.23 -2.36 -1.50
N LEU A 81 -1.33 -1.29 -0.72
CA LEU A 81 -0.21 -0.67 -0.04
C LEU A 81 -0.55 -0.50 1.44
N ASP A 82 0.41 -0.79 2.31
CA ASP A 82 0.47 -0.22 3.66
C ASP A 82 1.68 0.70 3.71
N VAL A 83 1.42 1.99 4.00
CA VAL A 83 2.48 2.99 4.06
C VAL A 83 3.08 3.08 5.46
N ALA A 84 2.31 2.79 6.51
CA ALA A 84 2.66 3.12 7.89
C ALA A 84 3.16 4.59 8.02
N ALA A 85 2.42 5.55 7.47
CA ALA A 85 2.92 6.91 7.24
C ALA A 85 3.23 7.70 8.52
N THR A 86 2.78 7.23 9.70
CA THR A 86 3.20 7.75 11.00
C THR A 86 4.73 7.72 11.15
N GLU A 87 5.39 6.66 10.67
CA GLU A 87 6.86 6.51 10.72
C GLU A 87 7.59 7.51 9.81
N LEU A 88 6.88 8.09 8.84
CA LEU A 88 7.41 9.09 7.91
C LEU A 88 7.14 10.52 8.40
N PHE A 89 6.34 10.70 9.45
CA PHE A 89 5.83 11.99 9.87
C PHE A 89 6.70 12.64 10.95
N GLN A 90 7.35 13.74 10.59
CA GLN A 90 8.23 14.50 11.48
C GLN A 90 8.00 16.01 11.28
N ASP A 91 7.88 16.75 12.39
CA ASP A 91 7.74 18.21 12.41
C ASP A 91 6.55 18.72 11.56
N GLY A 92 5.44 17.96 11.55
CA GLY A 92 4.21 18.30 10.84
C GLY A 92 4.24 18.01 9.33
N LYS A 93 5.22 17.24 8.85
CA LYS A 93 5.40 16.89 7.44
C LYS A 93 5.82 15.43 7.26
N TYR A 94 5.59 14.89 6.07
CA TYR A 94 6.00 13.54 5.66
C TYR A 94 7.35 13.59 4.95
N HIS A 95 8.33 12.81 5.42
CA HIS A 95 9.70 12.78 4.89
C HIS A 95 9.91 11.49 4.11
N LEU A 96 10.03 11.60 2.79
CA LEU A 96 10.28 10.47 1.89
C LEU A 96 11.78 10.36 1.64
N ALA A 97 12.45 9.50 2.40
CA ALA A 97 13.90 9.35 2.35
C ALA A 97 14.40 8.86 0.97
N SER A 98 13.61 8.03 0.27
CA SER A 98 14.02 7.51 -1.04
C SER A 98 14.13 8.60 -2.12
N SER A 99 13.26 9.61 -2.08
CA SER A 99 13.24 10.72 -3.05
C SER A 99 13.79 12.04 -2.50
N GLY A 100 14.04 12.12 -1.19
CA GLY A 100 14.46 13.35 -0.49
C GLY A 100 13.34 14.40 -0.39
N GLN A 101 12.08 14.02 -0.63
CA GLN A 101 10.94 14.94 -0.59
C GLN A 101 10.44 15.12 0.84
N VAL A 102 9.99 16.33 1.15
CA VAL A 102 9.31 16.67 2.40
C VAL A 102 7.96 17.26 2.05
N LEU A 103 6.88 16.55 2.37
CA LEU A 103 5.53 16.83 1.89
C LEU A 103 4.62 17.24 3.05
N SER A 104 3.78 18.24 2.84
CA SER A 104 2.59 18.46 3.66
C SER A 104 1.56 17.34 3.45
N SER A 105 0.55 17.24 4.32
CA SER A 105 -0.54 16.27 4.16
C SER A 105 -1.23 16.37 2.79
N SER A 106 -1.50 17.58 2.31
CA SER A 106 -2.12 17.78 0.98
C SER A 106 -1.21 17.30 -0.15
N GLU A 107 0.10 17.54 -0.05
CA GLU A 107 1.06 17.08 -1.06
C GLU A 107 1.23 15.55 -1.01
N MET A 108 1.12 14.94 0.17
CA MET A 108 1.11 13.48 0.34
C MET A 108 -0.14 12.85 -0.29
N VAL A 109 -1.31 13.47 -0.12
CA VAL A 109 -2.56 13.06 -0.79
C VAL A 109 -2.42 13.13 -2.32
N ASP A 110 -1.83 14.22 -2.84
CA ASP A 110 -1.57 14.36 -4.27
C ASP A 110 -0.55 13.34 -4.79
N PHE A 111 0.47 13.01 -4.00
CA PHE A 111 1.42 11.95 -4.29
C PHE A 111 0.71 10.60 -4.50
N TYR A 112 -0.19 10.22 -3.59
CA TYR A 112 -1.00 9.01 -3.77
C TYR A 112 -1.91 9.10 -4.98
N ALA A 113 -2.62 10.21 -5.17
CA ALA A 113 -3.53 10.36 -6.30
C ALA A 113 -2.81 10.14 -7.64
N GLN A 114 -1.60 10.67 -7.81
CA GLN A 114 -0.78 10.45 -9.00
C GLN A 114 -0.29 9.00 -9.13
N MET A 115 0.02 8.34 -8.01
CA MET A 115 0.39 6.93 -8.02
C MET A 115 -0.81 6.05 -8.44
N MET A 116 -2.00 6.31 -7.91
CA MET A 116 -3.22 5.55 -8.25
C MET A 116 -3.68 5.74 -9.71
N GLU A 117 -3.26 6.82 -10.38
CA GLU A 117 -3.50 7.01 -11.82
C GLU A 117 -2.63 6.09 -12.69
N LYS A 118 -1.46 5.67 -12.18
CA LYS A 118 -0.46 4.89 -12.92
C LYS A 118 -0.54 3.40 -12.63
N TYR A 119 -0.95 3.03 -11.42
CA TYR A 119 -0.90 1.66 -10.92
C TYR A 119 -2.29 1.16 -10.50
N PRO A 120 -2.62 -0.13 -10.71
CA PRO A 120 -3.92 -0.70 -10.34
C PRO A 120 -3.99 -0.99 -8.84
N VAL A 121 -3.77 0.04 -8.02
CA VAL A 121 -3.86 -0.04 -6.57
C VAL A 121 -5.32 0.18 -6.16
N ILE A 122 -5.86 -0.78 -5.42
CA ILE A 122 -7.27 -0.78 -5.00
C ILE A 122 -7.45 -0.55 -3.49
N SER A 123 -6.35 -0.59 -2.73
CA SER A 123 -6.36 -0.37 -1.28
C SER A 123 -5.10 0.37 -0.84
N LEU A 124 -5.29 1.36 0.02
CA LEU A 124 -4.24 2.12 0.69
C LEU A 124 -4.50 2.11 2.20
N GLU A 125 -3.57 1.56 2.94
CA GLU A 125 -3.55 1.52 4.40
C GLU A 125 -2.56 2.53 4.96
N ASP A 126 -2.96 3.18 6.05
CA ASP A 126 -2.17 4.15 6.81
C ASP A 126 -1.38 5.16 5.97
N GLY A 127 -2.05 5.71 4.95
CA GLY A 127 -1.47 6.69 4.05
C GLY A 127 -1.11 8.03 4.71
N LEU A 128 -1.61 8.31 5.92
CA LEU A 128 -1.28 9.52 6.67
C LEU A 128 -1.07 9.17 8.13
N ALA A 129 -0.38 10.03 8.87
CA ALA A 129 -0.07 9.82 10.28
C ALA A 129 -1.34 9.63 11.12
N GLU A 130 -1.25 8.83 12.19
CA GLU A 130 -2.38 8.38 13.01
C GLU A 130 -3.25 9.51 13.59
N ASP A 131 -2.67 10.70 13.82
CA ASP A 131 -3.37 11.86 14.36
C ASP A 131 -3.57 13.01 13.34
N ASP A 132 -3.26 12.78 12.06
CA ASP A 132 -3.53 13.73 10.96
C ASP A 132 -4.98 13.63 10.44
N TRP A 133 -5.95 13.81 11.34
CA TRP A 133 -7.39 13.68 11.02
C TRP A 133 -7.85 14.60 9.87
N ALA A 134 -7.29 15.80 9.78
CA ALA A 134 -7.60 16.74 8.72
C ALA A 134 -7.07 16.26 7.36
N GLY A 135 -5.84 15.74 7.32
CA GLY A 135 -5.27 15.11 6.14
C GLY A 135 -6.06 13.87 5.73
N TRP A 136 -6.41 13.01 6.67
CA TRP A 136 -7.21 11.81 6.43
C TRP A 136 -8.57 12.11 5.82
N LYS A 137 -9.23 13.18 6.27
CA LYS A 137 -10.47 13.66 5.64
C LYS A 137 -10.23 14.09 4.20
N GLN A 138 -9.18 14.86 3.92
CA GLN A 138 -8.81 15.26 2.55
C GLN A 138 -8.51 14.05 1.67
N LEU A 139 -7.77 13.06 2.19
CA LEU A 139 -7.48 11.80 1.50
C LEU A 139 -8.79 11.07 1.14
N THR A 140 -9.71 11.00 2.10
CA THR A 140 -11.01 10.34 1.92
C THR A 140 -11.87 11.04 0.87
N GLU A 141 -11.96 12.38 0.92
CA GLU A 141 -12.65 13.19 -0.08
C GLU A 141 -12.05 13.02 -1.48
N ARG A 142 -10.72 12.90 -1.56
CA ARG A 142 -10.00 12.81 -2.84
C ARG A 142 -10.08 11.42 -3.48
N LEU A 143 -9.92 10.35 -2.69
CA LEU A 143 -9.69 8.99 -3.19
C LEU A 143 -10.70 7.94 -2.69
N GLY A 144 -11.44 8.21 -1.61
CA GLY A 144 -12.28 7.21 -0.94
C GLY A 144 -13.48 6.69 -1.73
N SER A 145 -13.80 7.31 -2.88
CA SER A 145 -14.81 6.80 -3.83
C SER A 145 -14.25 5.82 -4.86
N LYS A 146 -12.93 5.71 -4.98
CA LYS A 146 -12.23 4.91 -6.00
C LYS A 146 -11.49 3.72 -5.42
N ILE A 147 -10.94 3.87 -4.22
CA ILE A 147 -10.13 2.85 -3.56
C ILE A 147 -10.57 2.64 -2.11
N GLN A 148 -10.19 1.51 -1.56
CA GLN A 148 -10.26 1.25 -0.13
C GLN A 148 -9.20 2.09 0.60
N LEU A 149 -9.60 2.77 1.67
CA LEU A 149 -8.76 3.52 2.59
C LEU A 149 -8.90 2.88 3.96
N VAL A 150 -7.84 2.19 4.38
CA VAL A 150 -7.80 1.40 5.61
C VAL A 150 -7.08 2.21 6.68
N GLY A 151 -7.75 2.44 7.82
CA GLY A 151 -7.07 2.91 9.02
C GLY A 151 -6.64 1.73 9.89
N ASP A 152 -5.35 1.61 10.16
CA ASP A 152 -4.77 0.73 11.16
C ASP A 152 -4.42 1.53 12.43
N ASP A 153 -3.28 2.21 12.48
CA ASP A 153 -2.89 3.07 13.62
C ASP A 153 -3.88 4.23 13.81
N LEU A 154 -4.54 4.67 12.73
CA LEU A 154 -5.62 5.64 12.84
C LEU A 154 -6.75 5.17 13.77
N PHE A 155 -7.11 3.88 13.75
CA PHE A 155 -8.24 3.36 14.50
C PHE A 155 -7.87 2.44 15.66
N VAL A 156 -6.70 1.79 15.62
CA VAL A 156 -6.17 0.84 16.63
C VAL A 156 -7.22 -0.13 17.15
N THR A 157 -8.06 -0.66 16.25
CA THR A 157 -9.19 -1.55 16.59
C THR A 157 -10.11 -0.99 17.72
N ASN A 158 -10.15 0.34 17.89
CA ASN A 158 -10.83 1.04 18.98
C ASN A 158 -12.17 1.64 18.53
N CYS A 159 -13.26 1.21 19.17
CA CYS A 159 -14.62 1.64 18.83
C CYS A 159 -14.84 3.17 18.90
N GLN A 160 -14.15 3.89 19.80
CA GLN A 160 -14.33 5.34 19.92
C GLN A 160 -13.67 6.09 18.75
N ARG A 161 -12.44 5.70 18.38
CA ARG A 161 -11.74 6.28 17.23
C ARG A 161 -12.47 5.93 15.92
N LEU A 162 -12.93 4.68 15.78
CA LEU A 162 -13.74 4.27 14.63
C LEU A 162 -15.06 5.06 14.55
N ALA A 163 -15.77 5.24 15.65
CA ALA A 163 -17.01 6.01 15.67
C ALA A 163 -16.79 7.46 15.21
N ARG A 164 -15.71 8.08 15.65
CA ARG A 164 -15.29 9.41 15.18
C ARG A 164 -15.00 9.41 13.68
N GLY A 165 -14.27 8.42 13.17
CA GLY A 165 -13.98 8.28 11.74
C GLY A 165 -15.24 8.21 10.90
N ILE A 166 -16.22 7.43 11.35
CA ILE A 166 -17.54 7.32 10.69
C ILE A 166 -18.28 8.66 10.71
N GLU A 167 -18.31 9.37 11.83
CA GLU A 167 -19.00 10.67 11.97
C GLU A 167 -18.36 11.76 11.10
N GLU A 168 -17.03 11.79 11.03
CA GLU A 168 -16.29 12.82 10.28
C GLU A 168 -16.14 12.51 8.78
N GLY A 169 -16.50 11.29 8.34
CA GLY A 169 -16.33 10.83 6.97
C GLY A 169 -14.87 10.53 6.61
N VAL A 170 -14.15 9.90 7.54
CA VAL A 170 -12.74 9.54 7.43
C VAL A 170 -12.59 8.04 7.22
N CYS A 171 -11.77 7.68 6.22
CA CYS A 171 -11.58 6.33 5.71
C CYS A 171 -12.87 5.68 5.21
N ASN A 172 -12.74 4.45 4.70
CA ASN A 172 -13.89 3.61 4.34
C ASN A 172 -13.67 2.13 4.71
N SER A 173 -12.58 1.84 5.43
CA SER A 173 -12.22 0.53 5.96
C SER A 173 -11.40 0.66 7.24
N ILE A 174 -11.33 -0.42 8.03
CA ILE A 174 -10.55 -0.54 9.26
C ILE A 174 -9.77 -1.85 9.22
N LEU A 175 -8.50 -1.82 9.65
CA LEU A 175 -7.74 -3.03 9.92
C LEU A 175 -8.06 -3.55 11.34
N ILE A 176 -8.29 -4.85 11.47
CA ILE A 176 -8.66 -5.47 12.74
C ILE A 176 -7.50 -6.29 13.28
N LYS A 177 -6.89 -5.82 14.36
CA LYS A 177 -5.86 -6.51 15.13
C LYS A 177 -6.34 -6.70 16.57
N VAL A 178 -6.67 -7.93 16.95
CA VAL A 178 -7.28 -8.26 18.26
C VAL A 178 -6.41 -7.93 19.48
N ASN A 179 -5.13 -7.62 19.26
CA ASN A 179 -4.15 -7.28 20.28
C ASN A 179 -3.87 -5.78 20.41
N GLN A 180 -4.51 -4.94 19.59
CA GLN A 180 -4.60 -3.48 19.78
C GLN A 180 -5.72 -3.16 20.78
#